data_AF-A0A7C6PDY7-F1
#
_entry.id   AF-A0A7C6PDY7-F1
#
_cell.length_a   1.000
_cell.length_b   1.000
_cell.length_c   1.000
_cell.angle_alpha   90.00
_cell.angle_beta   90.00
_cell.angle_gamma   90.00
#
_symmetry.space_group_name_H-M   'P 1'
#
loop_
_entity.id
_entity.type
_entity.pdbx_description
1 polymer ?
#
loop_
_entity_poly.entity_id
_entity_poly.type
_entity_poly.pdbx_seq_one_letter_code
_entity_poly.pdbx_strand_id
1 'polypeptide(L)'
;MRVGILTGGGDCPGLNAVIRAAAKTLFTGGVEVLGFRDGYRGIIEKDWMPIDKRAISGLLHRGGTILGTNNRDNPFNFPVKTPEGNTEYCDASNQLLANMRELKLDSLISIGGDGTLSIARELVAKDKDTHIVGVPKTIDNDLAATDQTFGFDTAVATATSALDKLHSTAESHHRVMVLEVMGRYAGWIALWSGFAGGADVILIPEIPWSLESIIEKIEDRQKEGKPFSIIVVAEGTPGPDGKQVIRERIEESGDPVRLGGIGQVVGALVEQATGMETRVTVLGHIQRGGSPSPMDRILATRFGVAAAELAMSGRTGMMVALKGKKIVSVPLDDATKKPSFVQPENEVVQAARSTGICFGD
;
A
#
# COMPACT_ATOMS: atom_id res chain seq x y z
N MET A 1 -23.66 -14.67 16.64
CA MET A 1 -22.68 -13.61 16.40
C MET A 1 -22.72 -13.23 14.93
N ARG A 2 -22.59 -11.95 14.61
CA ARG A 2 -22.53 -11.39 13.27
C ARG A 2 -21.34 -10.45 13.15
N VAL A 3 -20.52 -10.66 12.12
CA VAL A 3 -19.28 -9.90 11.89
C VAL A 3 -19.35 -9.18 10.55
N GLY A 4 -19.04 -7.89 10.56
CA GLY A 4 -18.84 -7.09 9.36
C GLY A 4 -17.43 -7.22 8.80
N ILE A 5 -17.27 -7.14 7.48
CA ILE A 5 -15.97 -6.99 6.81
C ILE A 5 -16.07 -5.84 5.81
N LEU A 6 -15.08 -4.95 5.80
CA LEU A 6 -14.94 -3.91 4.78
C LEU A 6 -13.51 -3.82 4.26
N THR A 7 -13.36 -3.26 3.06
CA THR A 7 -12.07 -2.88 2.48
C THR A 7 -12.05 -1.40 2.19
N GLY A 8 -11.02 -0.70 2.66
CA GLY A 8 -10.86 0.76 2.50
C GLY A 8 -9.48 1.18 1.99
N GLY A 9 -9.41 2.38 1.42
CA GLY A 9 -8.21 2.95 0.80
C GLY A 9 -7.98 2.46 -0.63
N GLY A 10 -6.75 2.64 -1.13
CA GLY A 10 -6.34 2.09 -2.43
C GLY A 10 -6.33 0.56 -2.41
N ASP A 11 -6.77 -0.09 -3.49
CA ASP A 11 -6.73 -1.54 -3.60
C ASP A 11 -5.28 -2.06 -3.65
N CYS A 12 -5.11 -3.32 -3.26
CA CYS A 12 -3.86 -4.04 -3.44
C CYS A 12 -4.11 -5.54 -3.60
N PRO A 13 -3.13 -6.29 -4.14
CA PRO A 13 -3.24 -7.74 -4.24
C PRO A 13 -3.33 -8.37 -2.84
N GLY A 14 -4.28 -9.29 -2.65
CA GLY A 14 -4.43 -10.06 -1.40
C GLY A 14 -5.69 -9.72 -0.57
N LEU A 15 -6.41 -8.63 -0.87
CA LEU A 15 -7.67 -8.26 -0.20
C LEU A 15 -8.69 -9.42 -0.17
N ASN A 16 -8.94 -10.00 -1.33
CA ASN A 16 -9.81 -11.17 -1.48
C ASN A 16 -9.35 -12.39 -0.67
N ALA A 17 -8.03 -12.56 -0.48
CA ALA A 17 -7.48 -13.65 0.33
C ALA A 17 -7.75 -13.44 1.83
N VAL A 18 -7.65 -12.19 2.33
CA VAL A 18 -8.05 -11.83 3.70
C VAL A 18 -9.54 -12.10 3.92
N ILE A 19 -10.41 -11.57 3.05
CA ILE A 19 -11.86 -11.75 3.14
C ILE A 19 -12.21 -13.24 3.18
N ARG A 20 -11.64 -14.03 2.26
CA ARG A 20 -11.85 -15.48 2.20
C ARG A 20 -11.40 -16.17 3.49
N ALA A 21 -10.22 -15.84 4.01
CA ALA A 21 -9.68 -16.51 5.19
C ALA A 21 -10.43 -16.14 6.47
N ALA A 22 -10.78 -14.87 6.65
CA ALA A 22 -11.61 -14.41 7.75
C ALA A 22 -12.98 -15.09 7.72
N ALA A 23 -13.69 -15.04 6.58
CA ALA A 23 -14.99 -15.68 6.43
C ALA A 23 -14.95 -17.19 6.70
N LYS A 24 -13.97 -17.92 6.16
CA LYS A 24 -13.82 -19.37 6.43
C LYS A 24 -13.65 -19.67 7.91
N THR A 25 -12.88 -18.85 8.61
CA THR A 25 -12.63 -19.01 10.05
C THR A 25 -13.87 -18.66 10.87
N LEU A 26 -14.60 -17.61 10.50
CA LEU A 26 -15.86 -17.22 11.13
C LEU A 26 -16.95 -18.30 10.95
N PHE A 27 -17.01 -18.95 9.79
CA PHE A 27 -17.98 -20.02 9.53
C PHE A 27 -17.79 -21.25 10.43
N THR A 28 -16.57 -21.55 10.89
CA THR A 28 -16.36 -22.68 11.82
C THR A 28 -16.95 -22.39 13.20
N GLY A 29 -17.07 -21.12 13.58
CA GLY A 29 -17.76 -20.65 14.78
C GLY A 29 -19.27 -20.41 14.60
N GLY A 30 -19.85 -20.75 13.43
CA GLY A 30 -21.26 -20.47 13.14
C GLY A 30 -21.61 -18.98 13.05
N VAL A 31 -20.61 -18.13 12.77
CA VAL A 31 -20.76 -16.68 12.69
C VAL A 31 -21.29 -16.26 11.32
N GLU A 32 -22.30 -15.39 11.32
CA GLU A 32 -22.82 -14.75 10.10
C GLU A 32 -21.90 -13.61 9.67
N VAL A 33 -21.61 -13.49 8.38
CA VAL A 33 -20.65 -12.50 7.86
C VAL A 33 -21.32 -11.57 6.86
N LEU A 34 -21.24 -10.27 7.13
CA LEU A 34 -21.71 -9.21 6.23
C LEU A 34 -20.51 -8.50 5.59
N GLY A 35 -20.48 -8.40 4.26
CA GLY A 35 -19.48 -7.63 3.52
C GLY A 35 -20.04 -6.27 3.13
N PHE A 36 -19.43 -5.19 3.62
CA PHE A 36 -19.85 -3.82 3.32
C PHE A 36 -19.16 -3.29 2.08
N ARG A 37 -19.95 -2.71 1.17
CA ARG A 37 -19.42 -2.18 -0.09
C ARG A 37 -18.76 -0.83 0.11
N ASP A 38 -17.66 -0.60 -0.62
CA ASP A 38 -16.95 0.67 -0.66
C ASP A 38 -16.63 1.22 0.74
N GLY A 39 -15.95 0.42 1.55
CA GLY A 39 -15.44 0.85 2.86
C GLY A 39 -16.53 1.19 3.88
N TYR A 40 -16.33 2.29 4.62
CA TYR A 40 -17.27 2.71 5.67
C TYR A 40 -18.59 3.29 5.14
N ARG A 41 -18.60 3.75 3.88
CA ARG A 41 -19.82 4.19 3.19
C ARG A 41 -20.88 3.10 3.18
N GLY A 42 -20.50 1.85 2.91
CA GLY A 42 -21.43 0.72 2.94
C GLY A 42 -22.12 0.54 4.30
N ILE A 43 -21.49 0.90 5.41
CA ILE A 43 -22.14 0.86 6.73
C ILE A 43 -23.13 2.03 6.88
N ILE A 44 -22.74 3.23 6.46
CA ILE A 44 -23.58 4.45 6.54
C ILE A 44 -24.83 4.33 5.67
N GLU A 45 -24.68 3.81 4.45
CA GLU A 45 -25.76 3.62 3.48
C GLU A 45 -26.48 2.27 3.63
N LYS A 46 -26.00 1.41 4.55
CA LYS A 46 -26.43 0.00 4.71
C LYS A 46 -26.32 -0.80 3.41
N ASP A 47 -25.34 -0.48 2.58
CA ASP A 47 -24.97 -1.24 1.39
C ASP A 47 -24.02 -2.38 1.75
N TRP A 48 -24.58 -3.57 1.90
CA TRP A 48 -23.84 -4.79 2.21
C TRP A 48 -24.33 -5.99 1.41
N MET A 49 -23.53 -7.05 1.42
CA MET A 49 -23.89 -8.36 0.88
C MET A 49 -23.56 -9.48 1.87
N PRO A 50 -24.32 -10.59 1.87
CA PRO A 50 -23.94 -11.76 2.64
C PRO A 50 -22.65 -12.35 2.08
N ILE A 51 -21.71 -12.69 2.97
CA ILE A 51 -20.51 -13.44 2.62
C ILE A 51 -20.74 -14.90 2.99
N ASP A 52 -21.10 -15.71 1.99
CA ASP A 52 -21.33 -17.14 2.12
C ASP A 52 -20.22 -17.96 1.41
N LYS A 53 -20.34 -19.29 1.44
CA LYS A 53 -19.38 -20.20 0.79
C LYS A 53 -19.23 -19.95 -0.72
N ARG A 54 -20.29 -19.45 -1.38
CA ARG A 54 -20.29 -19.16 -2.81
C ARG A 54 -19.53 -17.85 -3.08
N ALA A 55 -19.79 -16.81 -2.30
CA ALA A 55 -19.14 -15.50 -2.41
C ALA A 55 -17.61 -15.59 -2.26
N ILE A 56 -17.13 -16.49 -1.40
CA ILE A 56 -15.69 -16.66 -1.15
C ILE A 56 -14.98 -17.67 -2.05
N SER A 57 -15.71 -18.30 -2.98
CA SER A 57 -15.15 -19.28 -3.91
C SER A 57 -14.23 -18.59 -4.92
N GLY A 58 -13.08 -19.20 -5.21
CA GLY A 58 -12.11 -18.66 -6.18
C GLY A 58 -11.34 -17.39 -5.74
N LEU A 59 -11.59 -16.84 -4.54
CA LEU A 59 -11.03 -15.54 -4.14
C LEU A 59 -9.52 -15.53 -3.87
N LEU A 60 -8.89 -16.67 -3.58
CA LEU A 60 -7.49 -16.72 -3.11
C LEU A 60 -6.49 -16.09 -4.09
N HIS A 61 -6.69 -16.25 -5.39
CA HIS A 61 -5.78 -15.77 -6.44
C HIS A 61 -6.30 -14.53 -7.16
N ARG A 62 -7.51 -14.04 -6.82
CA ARG A 62 -8.14 -12.92 -7.50
C ARG A 62 -7.60 -11.60 -6.95
N GLY A 63 -7.03 -10.76 -7.81
CA GLY A 63 -6.66 -9.38 -7.48
C GLY A 63 -7.86 -8.49 -7.12
N GLY A 64 -7.58 -7.28 -6.62
CA GLY A 64 -8.61 -6.34 -6.17
C GLY A 64 -9.44 -6.87 -4.99
N THR A 65 -10.66 -6.37 -4.84
CA THR A 65 -11.60 -6.73 -3.77
C THR A 65 -13.01 -6.96 -4.33
N ILE A 66 -13.73 -7.96 -3.82
CA ILE A 66 -15.15 -8.17 -4.14
C ILE A 66 -16.09 -7.16 -3.50
N LEU A 67 -15.62 -6.38 -2.53
CA LEU A 67 -16.42 -5.40 -1.79
C LEU A 67 -16.33 -4.00 -2.40
N GLY A 68 -15.48 -3.76 -3.39
CA GLY A 68 -15.11 -2.38 -3.75
C GLY A 68 -14.30 -1.72 -2.62
N THR A 69 -13.84 -0.49 -2.86
CA THR A 69 -13.06 0.27 -1.89
C THR A 69 -13.07 1.74 -2.28
N ASN A 70 -12.99 2.61 -1.29
CA ASN A 70 -12.91 4.06 -1.47
C ASN A 70 -11.81 4.65 -0.59
N ASN A 71 -11.34 5.83 -0.97
CA ASN A 71 -10.35 6.60 -0.23
C ASN A 71 -10.85 8.00 0.16
N ARG A 72 -12.16 8.23 0.06
CA ARG A 72 -12.80 9.55 0.28
C ARG A 72 -13.79 9.55 1.44
N ASP A 73 -14.52 8.46 1.63
CA ASP A 73 -15.69 8.47 2.49
C ASP A 73 -15.31 8.20 3.95
N ASN A 74 -14.77 9.23 4.59
CA ASN A 74 -14.46 9.25 6.02
C ASN A 74 -15.74 9.52 6.82
N PRO A 75 -16.19 8.64 7.73
CA PRO A 75 -17.38 8.88 8.56
C PRO A 75 -17.36 10.17 9.36
N PHE A 76 -16.19 10.67 9.76
CA PHE A 76 -16.05 11.92 10.52
C PHE A 76 -16.08 13.18 9.64
N ASN A 77 -15.95 13.00 8.32
CA ASN A 77 -15.99 14.05 7.31
C ASN A 77 -16.55 13.46 6.02
N PHE A 78 -17.82 13.05 6.05
CA PHE A 78 -18.45 12.21 5.04
C PHE A 78 -19.05 13.08 3.93
N PRO A 79 -18.74 12.82 2.64
CA PRO A 79 -19.26 13.59 1.53
C PRO A 79 -20.72 13.23 1.24
N VAL A 80 -21.60 14.24 1.23
CA VAL A 80 -23.02 14.14 0.90
C VAL A 80 -23.32 15.06 -0.27
N LYS A 81 -24.03 14.54 -1.28
CA LYS A 81 -24.51 15.37 -2.40
C LYS A 81 -25.77 16.12 -2.00
N THR A 82 -25.77 17.44 -2.16
CA THR A 82 -26.96 18.26 -1.95
C THR A 82 -27.94 18.11 -3.13
N PRO A 83 -29.22 18.49 -2.97
CA PRO A 83 -30.18 18.53 -4.08
C PRO A 83 -29.72 19.37 -5.27
N GLU A 84 -28.90 20.38 -5.03
CA GLU A 84 -28.30 21.28 -6.04
C GLU A 84 -27.08 20.65 -6.75
N GLY A 85 -26.66 19.45 -6.35
CA GLY A 85 -25.55 18.70 -6.96
C GLY A 85 -24.17 19.01 -6.39
N ASN A 86 -24.08 19.89 -5.38
CA ASN A 86 -22.82 20.21 -4.69
C ASN A 86 -22.46 19.11 -3.68
N THR A 87 -21.19 19.01 -3.30
CA THR A 87 -20.73 18.10 -2.24
C THR A 87 -20.52 18.87 -0.95
N GLU A 88 -21.27 18.51 0.09
CA GLU A 88 -21.07 19.00 1.45
C GLU A 88 -20.49 17.89 2.34
N TYR A 89 -19.81 18.27 3.42
CA TYR A 89 -19.20 17.31 4.34
C TYR A 89 -19.87 17.37 5.70
N CYS A 90 -20.21 16.22 6.27
CA CYS A 90 -20.83 16.12 7.60
C CYS A 90 -20.23 14.97 8.43
N ASP A 91 -20.40 15.04 9.76
CA ASP A 91 -20.06 13.92 10.64
C ASP A 91 -21.19 12.87 10.62
N ALA A 92 -20.96 11.76 9.91
CA ALA A 92 -21.82 10.60 9.82
C ALA A 92 -21.41 9.46 10.78
N SER A 93 -20.43 9.66 11.67
CA SER A 93 -19.92 8.61 12.55
C SER A 93 -20.97 8.09 13.54
N ASN A 94 -21.86 8.97 14.05
CA ASN A 94 -22.97 8.55 14.90
C ASN A 94 -23.99 7.68 14.13
N GLN A 95 -24.28 8.03 12.88
CA GLN A 95 -25.14 7.25 12.00
C GLN A 95 -24.53 5.88 11.71
N LEU A 96 -23.22 5.83 11.44
CA LEU A 96 -22.47 4.61 11.25
C LEU A 96 -22.61 3.69 12.47
N LEU A 97 -22.36 4.19 13.68
CA LEU A 97 -22.48 3.43 14.93
C LEU A 97 -23.92 2.94 15.16
N ALA A 98 -24.92 3.79 14.90
CA ALA A 98 -26.33 3.41 14.98
C ALA A 98 -26.68 2.28 14.00
N ASN A 99 -26.19 2.36 12.75
CA ASN A 99 -26.38 1.33 11.76
C ASN A 99 -25.70 0.02 12.14
N MET A 100 -24.50 0.04 12.72
CA MET A 100 -23.84 -1.17 13.23
C MET A 100 -24.71 -1.87 14.29
N ARG A 101 -25.31 -1.10 15.21
CA ARG A 101 -26.22 -1.64 16.24
C ARG A 101 -27.51 -2.19 15.63
N GLU A 102 -28.12 -1.47 14.69
CA GLU A 102 -29.33 -1.92 13.99
C GLU A 102 -29.11 -3.21 13.20
N LEU A 103 -27.96 -3.29 12.51
CA LEU A 103 -27.52 -4.50 11.80
C LEU A 103 -27.06 -5.61 12.75
N LYS A 104 -27.05 -5.37 14.07
CA LYS A 104 -26.62 -6.31 15.11
C LYS A 104 -25.20 -6.84 14.87
N LEU A 105 -24.28 -5.97 14.46
CA LEU A 105 -22.88 -6.32 14.31
C LEU A 105 -22.24 -6.46 15.69
N ASP A 106 -21.71 -7.64 15.99
CA ASP A 106 -20.93 -7.88 17.20
C ASP A 106 -19.47 -7.42 17.03
N SER A 107 -18.94 -7.43 15.80
CA SER A 107 -17.60 -6.95 15.49
C SER A 107 -17.47 -6.54 14.01
N LEU A 108 -16.48 -5.69 13.69
CA LEU A 108 -16.12 -5.25 12.35
C LEU A 108 -14.64 -5.53 12.09
N ILE A 109 -14.34 -6.22 10.98
CA ILE A 109 -12.99 -6.37 10.45
C ILE A 109 -12.77 -5.26 9.42
N SER A 110 -11.91 -4.31 9.76
CA SER A 110 -11.55 -3.16 8.91
C SER A 110 -10.22 -3.42 8.22
N ILE A 111 -10.26 -3.70 6.90
CA ILE A 111 -9.08 -4.02 6.10
C ILE A 111 -8.66 -2.77 5.33
N GLY A 112 -7.49 -2.19 5.66
CA GLY A 112 -7.10 -0.94 5.03
C GLY A 112 -5.71 -0.44 5.38
N GLY A 113 -5.36 0.70 4.78
CA GLY A 113 -4.13 1.43 5.08
C GLY A 113 -4.32 2.41 6.24
N ASP A 114 -3.39 3.36 6.38
CA ASP A 114 -3.36 4.32 7.49
C ASP A 114 -4.69 5.06 7.70
N GLY A 115 -5.28 5.62 6.63
CA GLY A 115 -6.55 6.34 6.74
C GLY A 115 -7.72 5.47 7.21
N THR A 116 -7.82 4.23 6.72
CA THR A 116 -8.89 3.29 7.10
C THR A 116 -8.74 2.82 8.55
N LEU A 117 -7.52 2.57 8.99
CA LEU A 117 -7.21 2.14 10.35
C LEU A 117 -7.30 3.30 11.36
N SER A 118 -7.02 4.54 10.93
CA SER A 118 -7.25 5.76 11.73
C SER A 118 -8.74 5.98 12.00
N ILE A 119 -9.60 5.79 11.00
CA ILE A 119 -11.06 5.81 11.20
C ILE A 119 -11.49 4.71 12.19
N ALA A 120 -10.93 3.50 12.08
CA ALA A 120 -11.22 2.41 13.01
C ALA A 120 -10.85 2.78 14.45
N ARG A 121 -9.66 3.38 14.65
CA ARG A 121 -9.20 3.88 15.94
C ARG A 121 -10.15 4.92 16.51
N GLU A 122 -10.53 5.92 15.72
CA GLU A 122 -11.40 7.01 16.14
C GLU A 122 -12.82 6.52 16.50
N LEU A 123 -13.36 5.55 15.76
CA LEU A 123 -14.65 4.91 16.09
C LEU A 123 -14.59 4.16 17.43
N VAL A 124 -13.51 3.38 17.66
CA VAL A 124 -13.30 2.67 18.95
C VAL A 124 -13.13 3.65 20.11
N ALA A 125 -12.45 4.78 19.89
CA ALA A 125 -12.30 5.83 20.89
C ALA A 125 -13.64 6.53 21.20
N LYS A 126 -14.49 6.71 20.18
CA LYS A 126 -15.81 7.35 20.30
C LYS A 126 -16.85 6.47 21.00
N ASP A 127 -16.82 5.16 20.76
CA ASP A 127 -17.72 4.19 21.39
C ASP A 127 -16.97 2.94 21.85
N LYS A 128 -16.77 2.82 23.17
CA LYS A 128 -16.03 1.71 23.80
C LYS A 128 -16.68 0.34 23.61
N ASP A 129 -17.98 0.30 23.31
CA ASP A 129 -18.72 -0.93 23.05
C ASP A 129 -18.60 -1.37 21.59
N THR A 130 -18.00 -0.55 20.73
CA THR A 130 -17.76 -0.89 19.33
C THR A 130 -16.51 -1.76 19.19
N HIS A 131 -16.69 -2.92 18.58
CA HIS A 131 -15.64 -3.93 18.42
C HIS A 131 -15.03 -3.91 17.01
N ILE A 132 -13.88 -3.28 16.84
CA ILE A 132 -13.19 -3.21 15.54
C ILE A 132 -11.82 -3.89 15.60
N VAL A 133 -11.56 -4.72 14.61
CA VAL A 133 -10.26 -5.36 14.36
C VAL A 133 -9.68 -4.84 13.04
N GLY A 134 -8.49 -4.28 13.09
CA GLY A 134 -7.76 -3.80 11.91
C GLY A 134 -6.98 -4.91 11.21
N VAL A 135 -6.88 -4.82 9.88
CA VAL A 135 -5.98 -5.65 9.07
C VAL A 135 -5.11 -4.74 8.18
N PRO A 136 -3.78 -4.81 8.26
CA PRO A 136 -2.87 -3.87 7.60
C PRO A 136 -2.75 -4.16 6.12
N LYS A 137 -3.32 -3.27 5.29
CA LYS A 137 -3.35 -3.36 3.84
C LYS A 137 -2.67 -2.15 3.22
N THR A 138 -1.58 -2.35 2.49
CA THR A 138 -0.98 -1.36 1.59
C THR A 138 0.12 -2.01 0.76
N ILE A 139 0.35 -1.51 -0.46
CA ILE A 139 1.55 -1.87 -1.22
C ILE A 139 2.78 -1.12 -0.72
N ASP A 140 2.60 0.03 -0.06
CA ASP A 140 3.67 0.97 0.28
C ASP A 140 4.55 0.48 1.45
N ASN A 141 4.09 -0.55 2.18
CA ASN A 141 4.73 -1.10 3.38
C ASN A 141 5.04 -0.07 4.47
N ASP A 142 4.23 0.99 4.54
CA ASP A 142 4.42 2.18 5.36
C ASP A 142 3.60 2.16 6.67
N LEU A 143 2.96 1.04 7.02
CA LEU A 143 2.24 0.91 8.29
C LEU A 143 3.18 0.55 9.44
N ALA A 144 3.06 1.27 10.55
CA ALA A 144 3.78 0.93 11.77
C ALA A 144 3.25 -0.36 12.43
N ALA A 145 4.02 -0.85 13.40
CA ALA A 145 3.68 -1.99 14.23
C ALA A 145 3.51 -3.35 13.51
N THR A 146 3.73 -3.42 12.19
CA THR A 146 3.87 -4.66 11.40
C THR A 146 5.17 -4.62 10.60
N ASP A 147 5.83 -5.77 10.45
CA ASP A 147 7.08 -5.85 9.68
C ASP A 147 6.81 -5.85 8.18
N GLN A 148 5.63 -6.32 7.78
CA GLN A 148 5.20 -6.35 6.39
C GLN A 148 3.67 -6.19 6.29
N THR A 149 3.24 -5.49 5.25
CA THR A 149 1.84 -5.40 4.81
C THR A 149 1.63 -6.33 3.62
N PHE A 150 0.43 -6.90 3.50
CA PHE A 150 0.14 -7.70 2.29
C PHE A 150 -0.12 -6.76 1.10
N GLY A 151 0.28 -7.20 -0.09
CA GLY A 151 0.28 -6.44 -1.34
C GLY A 151 1.66 -5.90 -1.70
N PHE A 152 2.53 -5.69 -0.70
CA PHE A 152 3.91 -5.22 -0.90
C PHE A 152 4.73 -6.18 -1.76
N ASP A 153 4.69 -7.48 -1.45
CA ASP A 153 5.50 -8.48 -2.17
C ASP A 153 5.07 -8.58 -3.64
N THR A 154 3.76 -8.51 -3.91
CA THR A 154 3.24 -8.50 -5.28
C THR A 154 3.63 -7.22 -6.03
N ALA A 155 3.64 -6.05 -5.36
CA ALA A 155 4.09 -4.80 -5.97
C ALA A 155 5.59 -4.84 -6.31
N VAL A 156 6.42 -5.35 -5.39
CA VAL A 156 7.85 -5.59 -5.61
C VAL A 156 8.09 -6.55 -6.77
N ALA A 157 7.36 -7.67 -6.82
CA ALA A 157 7.47 -8.63 -7.93
C ALA A 157 7.06 -8.00 -9.28
N THR A 158 6.04 -7.14 -9.28
CA THR A 158 5.62 -6.41 -10.48
C THR A 158 6.70 -5.44 -10.97
N ALA A 159 7.29 -4.67 -10.05
CA ALA A 159 8.36 -3.74 -10.37
C ALA A 159 9.64 -4.47 -10.81
N THR A 160 10.00 -5.57 -10.14
CA THR A 160 11.14 -6.43 -10.52
C THR A 160 10.96 -7.00 -11.93
N SER A 161 9.76 -7.50 -12.26
CA SER A 161 9.47 -8.00 -13.62
C SER A 161 9.53 -6.90 -14.69
N ALA A 162 9.31 -5.63 -14.33
CA ALA A 162 9.53 -4.52 -15.24
C ALA A 162 11.03 -4.24 -15.43
N LEU A 163 11.82 -4.31 -14.35
CA LEU A 163 13.28 -4.17 -14.41
C LEU A 163 13.91 -5.24 -15.29
N ASP A 164 13.53 -6.50 -15.17
CA ASP A 164 14.03 -7.59 -16.02
C ASP A 164 13.84 -7.29 -17.52
N LYS A 165 12.68 -6.73 -17.87
CA LYS A 165 12.36 -6.33 -19.25
C LYS A 165 13.17 -5.11 -19.68
N LEU A 166 13.38 -4.15 -18.78
CA LEU A 166 14.17 -2.95 -19.05
C LEU A 166 15.66 -3.29 -19.26
N HIS A 167 16.23 -4.21 -18.48
CA HIS A 167 17.60 -4.69 -18.66
C HIS A 167 17.85 -5.18 -20.09
N SER A 168 16.97 -6.01 -20.62
CA SER A 168 17.13 -6.61 -21.94
C SER A 168 17.23 -5.56 -23.06
N THR A 169 16.46 -4.47 -22.96
CA THR A 169 16.48 -3.37 -23.95
C THR A 169 17.57 -2.33 -23.65
N ALA A 170 17.94 -2.15 -22.38
CA ALA A 170 19.04 -1.26 -21.98
C ALA A 170 20.39 -1.77 -22.50
N GLU A 171 20.66 -3.06 -22.30
CA GLU A 171 21.90 -3.71 -22.74
C GLU A 171 22.06 -3.65 -24.26
N SER A 172 20.97 -3.91 -24.99
CA SER A 172 20.95 -3.91 -26.47
C SER A 172 21.21 -2.53 -27.10
N HIS A 173 20.92 -1.44 -26.38
CA HIS A 173 20.95 -0.09 -26.93
C HIS A 173 21.89 0.89 -26.21
N HIS A 174 22.64 0.44 -25.21
CA HIS A 174 23.61 1.28 -24.46
C HIS A 174 22.96 2.52 -23.83
N ARG A 175 21.84 2.30 -23.11
CA ARG A 175 20.97 3.37 -22.59
C ARG A 175 20.95 3.45 -21.08
N VAL A 176 20.53 4.61 -20.57
CA VAL A 176 20.05 4.71 -19.19
C VAL A 176 18.54 4.46 -19.16
N MET A 177 18.09 3.57 -18.29
CA MET A 177 16.67 3.35 -18.04
C MET A 177 16.30 3.86 -16.65
N VAL A 178 15.24 4.65 -16.55
CA VAL A 178 14.68 5.10 -15.29
C VAL A 178 13.32 4.43 -15.09
N LEU A 179 13.13 3.74 -13.97
CA LEU A 179 11.86 3.16 -13.56
C LEU A 179 11.29 3.90 -12.36
N GLU A 180 10.19 4.61 -12.56
CA GLU A 180 9.42 5.22 -11.47
C GLU A 180 8.42 4.21 -10.90
N VAL A 181 8.56 3.95 -9.60
CA VAL A 181 7.71 3.01 -8.83
C VAL A 181 6.87 3.75 -7.79
N MET A 182 5.78 3.10 -7.37
CA MET A 182 4.93 3.63 -6.31
C MET A 182 5.60 3.46 -4.94
N GLY A 183 4.99 4.03 -3.90
CA GLY A 183 5.47 3.96 -2.52
C GLY A 183 5.07 5.17 -1.69
N ARG A 184 4.41 6.15 -2.33
CA ARG A 184 3.99 7.42 -1.76
C ARG A 184 5.18 8.11 -1.09
N TYR A 185 5.21 8.18 0.24
CA TYR A 185 6.27 8.83 1.00
C TYR A 185 7.38 7.88 1.46
N ALA A 186 7.26 6.58 1.17
CA ALA A 186 8.20 5.55 1.61
C ALA A 186 8.92 4.88 0.44
N GLY A 187 10.20 4.57 0.64
CA GLY A 187 11.09 3.98 -0.36
C GLY A 187 11.05 2.45 -0.48
N TRP A 188 10.17 1.75 0.25
CA TRP A 188 10.25 0.28 0.37
C TRP A 188 10.17 -0.47 -0.95
N ILE A 189 9.25 -0.08 -1.84
CA ILE A 189 9.11 -0.75 -3.15
C ILE A 189 10.37 -0.52 -3.97
N ALA A 190 10.84 0.74 -4.09
CA ALA A 190 12.05 1.08 -4.84
C ALA A 190 13.29 0.36 -4.31
N LEU A 191 13.48 0.30 -2.99
CA LEU A 191 14.57 -0.42 -2.35
C LEU A 191 14.54 -1.90 -2.71
N TRP A 192 13.42 -2.58 -2.47
CA TRP A 192 13.33 -4.03 -2.65
C TRP A 192 13.33 -4.44 -4.11
N SER A 193 12.56 -3.74 -4.96
CA SER A 193 12.53 -4.06 -6.39
C SER A 193 13.83 -3.66 -7.08
N GLY A 194 14.43 -2.52 -6.72
CA GLY A 194 15.70 -2.10 -7.27
C GLY A 194 16.82 -3.05 -6.90
N PHE A 195 16.88 -3.50 -5.64
CA PHE A 195 17.88 -4.47 -5.23
C PHE A 195 17.67 -5.84 -5.89
N ALA A 196 16.43 -6.36 -5.90
CA ALA A 196 16.11 -7.65 -6.51
C ALA A 196 16.25 -7.64 -8.04
N GLY A 197 15.93 -6.52 -8.67
CA GLY A 197 15.98 -6.32 -10.12
C GLY A 197 17.31 -5.79 -10.64
N GLY A 198 18.35 -5.74 -9.81
CA GLY A 198 19.70 -5.35 -10.23
C GLY A 198 19.82 -3.91 -10.74
N ALA A 199 19.17 -2.96 -10.05
CA ALA A 199 19.35 -1.54 -10.30
C ALA A 199 20.77 -1.09 -9.93
N ASP A 200 21.29 -0.11 -10.66
CA ASP A 200 22.61 0.48 -10.39
C ASP A 200 22.50 1.70 -9.47
N VAL A 201 21.37 2.39 -9.55
CA VAL A 201 21.01 3.52 -8.71
C VAL A 201 19.59 3.31 -8.16
N ILE A 202 19.40 3.50 -6.86
CA ILE A 202 18.09 3.46 -6.20
C ILE A 202 17.88 4.77 -5.45
N LEU A 203 16.91 5.56 -5.90
CA LEU A 203 16.54 6.82 -5.27
C LEU A 203 15.27 6.65 -4.45
N ILE A 204 15.35 6.98 -3.16
CA ILE A 204 14.25 6.88 -2.21
C ILE A 204 14.09 8.18 -1.40
N PRO A 205 12.88 8.50 -0.89
CA PRO A 205 12.64 9.74 -0.15
C PRO A 205 13.49 9.87 1.11
N GLU A 206 13.90 8.76 1.70
CA GLU A 206 14.60 8.71 2.98
C GLU A 206 16.10 9.00 2.88
N ILE A 207 16.69 8.94 1.67
CA ILE A 207 18.12 9.18 1.45
C ILE A 207 18.25 10.38 0.49
N PRO A 208 18.91 11.47 0.90
CA PRO A 208 19.21 12.59 0.01
C PRO A 208 20.02 12.13 -1.20
N TRP A 209 19.82 12.76 -2.35
CA TRP A 209 20.54 12.42 -3.56
C TRP A 209 21.08 13.67 -4.27
N SER A 210 22.17 13.49 -5.01
CA SER A 210 22.79 14.48 -5.88
C SER A 210 22.87 13.95 -7.31
N LEU A 211 22.80 14.85 -8.30
CA LEU A 211 22.96 14.46 -9.70
C LEU A 211 24.39 13.99 -9.96
N GLU A 212 25.35 14.59 -9.28
CA GLU A 212 26.77 14.29 -9.35
C GLU A 212 27.06 12.83 -8.98
N SER A 213 26.54 12.33 -7.85
CA SER A 213 26.70 10.93 -7.44
C SER A 213 26.08 9.94 -8.44
N ILE A 214 24.98 10.34 -9.12
CA ILE A 214 24.35 9.52 -10.15
C ILE A 214 25.23 9.46 -11.40
N ILE A 215 25.76 10.60 -11.85
CA ILE A 215 26.64 10.69 -13.02
C ILE A 215 27.92 9.89 -12.77
N GLU A 216 28.57 10.08 -11.62
CA GLU A 216 29.79 9.35 -11.25
C GLU A 216 29.55 7.84 -11.34
N LYS A 217 28.42 7.36 -10.81
CA LYS A 217 28.06 5.94 -10.89
C LYS A 217 27.90 5.46 -12.33
N ILE A 218 27.25 6.24 -13.19
CA ILE A 218 27.07 5.89 -14.62
C ILE A 218 28.42 5.85 -15.34
N GLU A 219 29.29 6.84 -15.10
CA GLU A 219 30.61 6.92 -15.70
C GLU A 219 31.52 5.77 -15.26
N ASP A 220 31.50 5.39 -13.99
CA ASP A 220 32.29 4.27 -13.48
C ASP A 220 31.88 2.95 -14.13
N ARG A 221 30.57 2.76 -14.34
CA ARG A 221 30.08 1.60 -15.10
C ARG A 221 30.55 1.61 -16.55
N GLN A 222 30.54 2.77 -17.22
CA GLN A 222 31.08 2.89 -18.56
C GLN A 222 32.58 2.55 -18.62
N LYS A 223 33.37 3.00 -17.64
CA LYS A 223 34.80 2.66 -17.52
C LYS A 223 35.03 1.15 -17.33
N GLU A 224 34.10 0.46 -16.66
CA GLU A 224 34.09 -1.00 -16.53
C GLU A 224 33.63 -1.74 -17.81
N GLY A 225 33.30 -1.01 -18.88
CA GLY A 225 32.80 -1.59 -20.13
C GLY A 225 31.32 -2.00 -20.06
N LYS A 226 30.55 -1.49 -19.08
CA LYS A 226 29.11 -1.69 -18.96
C LYS A 226 28.38 -0.49 -19.58
N PRO A 227 27.82 -0.61 -20.79
CA PRO A 227 27.38 0.54 -21.56
C PRO A 227 25.96 1.01 -21.22
N PHE A 228 25.35 0.50 -20.15
CA PHE A 228 23.97 0.82 -19.75
C PHE A 228 23.87 0.93 -18.23
N SER A 229 22.87 1.67 -17.75
CA SER A 229 22.57 1.78 -16.32
C SER A 229 21.08 1.78 -16.05
N ILE A 230 20.68 1.16 -14.95
CA ILE A 230 19.29 1.11 -14.49
C ILE A 230 19.14 1.94 -13.22
N ILE A 231 18.22 2.90 -13.25
CA ILE A 231 17.86 3.77 -12.13
C ILE A 231 16.44 3.43 -11.70
N VAL A 232 16.24 3.15 -10.42
CA VAL A 232 14.91 3.02 -9.82
C VAL A 232 14.65 4.23 -8.95
N VAL A 233 13.47 4.83 -9.06
CA VAL A 233 13.09 6.00 -8.28
C VAL A 233 11.70 5.82 -7.70
N ALA A 234 11.56 6.02 -6.39
CA ALA A 234 10.25 6.07 -5.74
C ALA A 234 9.53 7.38 -6.07
N GLU A 235 8.22 7.33 -6.32
CA GLU A 235 7.41 8.49 -6.73
C GLU A 235 7.47 9.70 -5.78
N GLY A 236 7.72 9.48 -4.48
CA GLY A 236 7.88 10.55 -3.48
C GLY A 236 9.31 11.01 -3.24
N THR A 237 10.26 10.58 -4.07
CA THR A 237 11.63 11.08 -4.00
C THR A 237 11.62 12.58 -4.29
N PRO A 238 12.21 13.43 -3.44
CA PRO A 238 12.29 14.87 -3.69
C PRO A 238 13.05 15.18 -4.98
N GLY A 239 12.70 16.30 -5.63
CA GLY A 239 13.49 16.86 -6.72
C GLY A 239 14.83 17.42 -6.23
N PRO A 240 15.69 17.89 -7.16
CA PRO A 240 17.00 18.47 -6.82
C PRO A 240 16.93 19.68 -5.87
N ASP A 241 15.79 20.37 -5.82
CA ASP A 241 15.54 21.49 -4.92
C ASP A 241 15.09 21.06 -3.50
N GLY A 242 15.08 19.75 -3.23
CA GLY A 242 14.65 19.15 -1.97
C GLY A 242 13.13 19.13 -1.78
N LYS A 243 12.33 19.54 -2.78
CA LYS A 243 10.86 19.56 -2.67
C LYS A 243 10.23 18.33 -3.32
N GLN A 244 9.07 17.95 -2.80
CA GLN A 244 8.25 16.89 -3.38
C GLN A 244 7.81 17.26 -4.80
N VAL A 245 7.97 16.33 -5.74
CA VAL A 245 7.47 16.48 -7.11
C VAL A 245 5.99 16.13 -7.13
N ILE A 246 5.16 17.12 -7.40
CA ILE A 246 3.70 16.98 -7.43
C ILE A 246 3.25 16.94 -8.88
N ARG A 247 2.65 15.82 -9.28
CA ARG A 247 2.07 15.64 -10.60
C ARG A 247 0.73 16.38 -10.73
N GLU A 248 -0.10 16.31 -9.69
CA GLU A 248 -1.45 16.86 -9.70
C GLU A 248 -1.93 17.19 -8.28
N ARG A 249 -2.79 18.20 -8.16
CA ARG A 249 -3.55 18.50 -6.94
C ARG A 249 -5.05 18.32 -7.22
N ILE A 250 -5.71 17.51 -6.39
CA ILE A 250 -7.14 17.21 -6.49
C ILE A 250 -7.81 17.63 -5.18
N GLU A 251 -8.42 18.82 -5.15
CA GLU A 251 -8.98 19.42 -3.93
C GLU A 251 -10.08 18.55 -3.28
N GLU A 252 -10.84 17.78 -4.08
CA GLU A 252 -11.92 16.91 -3.61
C GLU A 252 -11.48 15.50 -3.16
N SER A 253 -10.18 15.28 -2.96
CA SER A 253 -9.63 13.98 -2.54
C SER A 253 -9.17 14.03 -1.09
N GLY A 254 -9.49 12.98 -0.31
CA GLY A 254 -8.98 12.82 1.07
C GLY A 254 -7.45 12.81 1.18
N ASP A 255 -6.78 12.56 0.06
CA ASP A 255 -5.37 12.88 -0.17
C ASP A 255 -5.25 13.77 -1.42
N PRO A 256 -5.09 15.10 -1.26
CA PRO A 256 -5.21 16.04 -2.37
C PRO A 256 -3.94 16.07 -3.24
N VAL A 257 -2.83 15.50 -2.81
CA VAL A 257 -1.57 15.53 -3.55
C VAL A 257 -1.37 14.20 -4.28
N ARG A 258 -1.08 14.28 -5.58
CA ARG A 258 -0.59 13.13 -6.36
C ARG A 258 0.87 13.32 -6.66
N LEU A 259 1.69 12.47 -6.04
CA LEU A 259 3.12 12.39 -6.32
C LEU A 259 3.38 11.74 -7.68
N GLY A 260 4.60 11.89 -8.18
CA GLY A 260 5.06 11.30 -9.42
C GLY A 260 5.63 12.32 -10.39
N GLY A 261 6.31 11.82 -11.43
CA GLY A 261 7.03 12.63 -12.40
C GLY A 261 8.50 12.87 -12.05
N ILE A 262 8.95 12.45 -10.86
CA ILE A 262 10.36 12.50 -10.48
C ILE A 262 11.24 11.68 -11.43
N GLY A 263 10.75 10.56 -11.98
CA GLY A 263 11.48 9.78 -12.97
C GLY A 263 11.75 10.56 -14.26
N GLN A 264 10.85 11.46 -14.66
CA GLN A 264 11.07 12.35 -15.81
C GLN A 264 12.11 13.42 -15.49
N VAL A 265 12.09 13.97 -14.27
CA VAL A 265 13.09 14.94 -13.81
C VAL A 265 14.48 14.31 -13.80
N VAL A 266 14.63 13.15 -13.15
CA VAL A 266 15.91 12.42 -13.09
C VAL A 266 16.37 12.03 -14.49
N GLY A 267 15.47 11.50 -15.32
CA GLY A 267 15.81 11.11 -16.70
C GLY A 267 16.32 12.27 -17.55
N ALA A 268 15.66 13.43 -17.49
CA ALA A 268 16.08 14.62 -18.23
C ALA A 268 17.43 15.16 -17.76
N LEU A 269 17.67 15.19 -16.44
CA LEU A 269 18.94 15.64 -15.86
C LEU A 269 20.11 14.72 -16.25
N VAL A 270 19.90 13.41 -16.20
CA VAL A 270 20.91 12.42 -16.58
C VAL A 270 21.23 12.49 -18.07
N GLU A 271 20.22 12.59 -18.93
CA GLU A 271 20.42 12.71 -20.39
C GLU A 271 21.18 13.99 -20.73
N GLN A 272 20.81 15.12 -20.12
CA GLN A 272 21.48 16.40 -20.32
C GLN A 272 22.95 16.37 -19.88
N ALA A 273 23.25 15.72 -18.76
CA ALA A 273 24.60 15.72 -18.19
C ALA A 273 25.53 14.70 -18.85
N THR A 274 25.02 13.53 -19.22
CA THR A 274 25.83 12.42 -19.75
C THR A 274 25.82 12.32 -21.27
N GLY A 275 24.81 12.91 -21.94
CA GLY A 275 24.56 12.71 -23.37
C GLY A 275 24.09 11.29 -23.73
N MET A 276 23.86 10.41 -22.75
CA MET A 276 23.32 9.07 -22.98
C MET A 276 21.82 9.14 -23.21
N GLU A 277 21.34 8.46 -24.25
CA GLU A 277 19.90 8.32 -24.48
C GLU A 277 19.25 7.69 -23.24
N THR A 278 18.30 8.42 -22.66
CA THR A 278 17.64 8.04 -21.41
C THR A 278 16.16 7.78 -21.65
N ARG A 279 15.65 6.67 -21.11
CA ARG A 279 14.23 6.29 -21.25
C ARG A 279 13.59 6.10 -19.89
N VAL A 280 12.44 6.72 -19.70
CA VAL A 280 11.69 6.69 -18.44
C VAL A 280 10.44 5.83 -18.59
N THR A 281 10.25 4.89 -17.67
CA THR A 281 9.04 4.10 -17.53
C THR A 281 8.39 4.41 -16.19
N VAL A 282 7.10 4.75 -16.19
CA VAL A 282 6.31 4.97 -14.98
C VAL A 282 5.32 3.81 -14.86
N LEU A 283 5.48 2.95 -13.85
CA LEU A 283 4.58 1.79 -13.69
C LEU A 283 3.19 2.19 -13.23
N GLY A 284 3.13 3.15 -12.31
CA GLY A 284 1.87 3.60 -11.71
C GLY A 284 1.03 2.43 -11.17
N HIS A 285 -0.26 2.47 -11.47
CA HIS A 285 -1.27 1.60 -10.85
C HIS A 285 -1.18 0.12 -11.21
N ILE A 286 -0.35 -0.28 -12.19
CA ILE A 286 -0.11 -1.71 -12.48
C ILE A 286 0.41 -2.43 -11.22
N GLN A 287 1.14 -1.73 -10.35
CA GLN A 287 1.66 -2.26 -9.07
C GLN A 287 0.57 -2.62 -8.05
N ARG A 288 -0.66 -2.09 -8.19
CA ARG A 288 -1.81 -2.43 -7.31
C ARG A 288 -2.64 -3.59 -7.85
N GLY A 289 -2.49 -3.90 -9.14
CA GLY A 289 -3.26 -4.91 -9.83
C GLY A 289 -2.61 -6.30 -9.82
N GLY A 290 -3.29 -7.24 -10.46
CA GLY A 290 -2.76 -8.59 -10.68
C GLY A 290 -3.08 -9.58 -9.56
N SER A 291 -2.66 -10.83 -9.79
CA SER A 291 -2.84 -11.90 -8.81
C SER A 291 -1.83 -11.74 -7.68
N PRO A 292 -2.23 -11.87 -6.39
CA PRO A 292 -1.28 -11.82 -5.30
C PRO A 292 -0.24 -12.93 -5.42
N SER A 293 1.00 -12.61 -5.07
CA SER A 293 2.11 -13.55 -4.99
C SER A 293 1.83 -14.68 -3.97
N PRO A 294 2.59 -15.78 -4.01
CA PRO A 294 2.49 -16.82 -2.98
C PRO A 294 2.68 -16.27 -1.56
N MET A 295 3.61 -15.34 -1.36
CA MET A 295 3.90 -14.76 -0.05
C MET A 295 2.73 -13.90 0.44
N ASP A 296 2.17 -13.04 -0.42
CA ASP A 296 1.00 -12.23 -0.07
C ASP A 296 -0.24 -13.09 0.18
N ARG A 297 -0.45 -14.19 -0.57
CA ARG A 297 -1.55 -15.13 -0.29
C ARG A 297 -1.42 -15.77 1.08
N ILE A 298 -0.21 -16.18 1.46
CA ILE A 298 0.06 -16.80 2.77
C ILE A 298 -0.14 -15.75 3.87
N LEU A 299 0.46 -14.56 3.74
CA LEU A 299 0.35 -13.49 4.73
C LEU A 299 -1.10 -13.03 4.90
N ALA A 300 -1.80 -12.72 3.81
CA ALA A 300 -3.21 -12.33 3.83
C ALA A 300 -4.11 -13.41 4.45
N THR A 301 -3.84 -14.69 4.16
CA THR A 301 -4.58 -15.80 4.78
C THR A 301 -4.36 -15.83 6.29
N ARG A 302 -3.11 -15.72 6.75
CA ARG A 302 -2.77 -15.71 8.19
C ARG A 302 -3.37 -14.52 8.91
N PHE A 303 -3.36 -13.34 8.28
CA PHE A 303 -4.03 -12.15 8.80
C PHE A 303 -5.55 -12.32 8.88
N GLY A 304 -6.19 -12.87 7.84
CA GLY A 304 -7.64 -13.11 7.87
C GLY A 304 -8.06 -14.09 8.96
N VAL A 305 -7.29 -15.17 9.18
CA VAL A 305 -7.52 -16.12 10.29
C VAL A 305 -7.39 -15.41 11.64
N ALA A 306 -6.28 -14.72 11.89
CA ALA A 306 -6.05 -14.04 13.16
C ALA A 306 -7.07 -12.92 13.44
N ALA A 307 -7.52 -12.21 12.39
CA ALA A 307 -8.52 -11.16 12.53
C ALA A 307 -9.89 -11.74 12.90
N ALA A 308 -10.26 -12.88 12.31
CA ALA A 308 -11.48 -13.60 12.67
C ALA A 308 -11.42 -14.13 14.12
N GLU A 309 -10.29 -14.71 14.53
CA GLU A 309 -10.08 -15.16 15.92
C GLU A 309 -10.17 -13.98 16.91
N LEU A 310 -9.57 -12.83 16.58
CA LEU A 310 -9.67 -11.62 17.39
C LEU A 310 -11.12 -11.12 17.48
N ALA A 311 -11.83 -11.05 16.35
CA ALA A 311 -13.22 -10.62 16.30
C ALA A 311 -14.11 -11.53 17.17
N MET A 312 -13.95 -12.86 17.08
CA MET A 312 -14.68 -13.81 17.93
C MET A 312 -14.32 -13.73 19.41
N SER A 313 -13.11 -13.27 19.76
CA SER A 313 -12.69 -13.10 21.15
C SER A 313 -13.31 -11.89 21.86
N GLY A 314 -14.01 -11.01 21.12
CA GLY A 314 -14.56 -9.76 21.68
C GLY A 314 -13.49 -8.73 22.04
N ARG A 315 -12.26 -8.87 21.54
CA ARG A 315 -11.22 -7.84 21.70
C ARG A 315 -11.43 -6.74 20.64
N THR A 316 -11.36 -5.50 21.08
CA THR A 316 -11.51 -4.31 20.23
C THR A 316 -10.25 -3.45 20.25
N GLY A 317 -10.13 -2.53 19.28
CA GLY A 317 -9.03 -1.57 19.22
C GLY A 317 -7.70 -2.20 18.81
N MET A 318 -7.74 -3.39 18.21
CA MET A 318 -6.55 -4.18 17.87
C MET A 318 -6.39 -4.30 16.36
N MET A 319 -5.15 -4.35 15.89
CA MET A 319 -4.77 -4.72 14.53
C MET A 319 -3.97 -6.02 14.54
N VAL A 320 -4.20 -6.91 13.58
CA VAL A 320 -3.27 -8.03 13.34
C VAL A 320 -1.97 -7.52 12.72
N ALA A 321 -0.82 -8.05 13.12
CA ALA A 321 0.47 -7.61 12.63
C ALA A 321 1.43 -8.79 12.48
N LEU A 322 2.37 -8.68 11.52
CA LEU A 322 3.49 -9.61 11.41
C LEU A 322 4.64 -9.10 12.27
N LYS A 323 5.14 -9.97 13.17
CA LYS A 323 6.37 -9.74 13.94
C LYS A 323 7.29 -10.95 13.80
N GLY A 324 8.38 -10.78 13.06
CA GLY A 324 9.24 -11.84 12.56
C GLY A 324 8.42 -12.88 11.81
N LYS A 325 8.27 -14.07 12.41
CA LYS A 325 7.52 -15.19 11.82
C LYS A 325 6.12 -15.36 12.39
N LYS A 326 5.71 -14.55 13.37
CA LYS A 326 4.44 -14.72 14.10
C LYS A 326 3.42 -13.66 13.72
N ILE A 327 2.14 -14.03 13.69
CA ILE A 327 1.06 -13.06 13.69
C ILE A 327 0.75 -12.74 15.15
N VAL A 328 0.74 -11.44 15.47
CA VAL A 328 0.41 -10.91 16.79
C VAL A 328 -0.72 -9.91 16.67
N SER A 329 -1.30 -9.50 17.79
CA SER A 329 -2.24 -8.38 17.87
C SER A 329 -1.56 -7.20 18.52
N VAL A 330 -1.64 -6.02 17.90
CA VAL A 330 -1.12 -4.74 18.41
C VAL A 330 -2.26 -3.72 18.53
N PRO A 331 -2.18 -2.73 19.42
CA PRO A 331 -3.16 -1.64 19.45
C PRO A 331 -3.23 -0.88 18.11
N LEU A 332 -4.44 -0.47 17.69
CA LEU A 332 -4.62 0.40 16.51
C LEU A 332 -3.86 1.73 16.64
N ASP A 333 -3.70 2.23 17.87
CA ASP A 333 -2.89 3.41 18.18
C ASP A 333 -1.44 3.24 17.76
N ASP A 334 -0.85 2.05 17.91
CA ASP A 334 0.55 1.81 17.56
C ASP A 334 0.74 1.72 16.04
N ALA A 335 -0.29 1.30 15.31
CA ALA A 335 -0.26 1.20 13.86
C ALA A 335 -0.42 2.54 13.14
N THR A 336 -1.10 3.51 13.76
CA THR A 336 -1.52 4.79 13.15
C THR A 336 -0.75 6.01 13.68
N LYS A 337 0.29 5.80 14.50
CA LYS A 337 1.07 6.89 15.11
C LYS A 337 1.99 7.58 14.11
N LYS A 338 2.76 6.81 13.35
CA LYS A 338 3.76 7.31 12.38
C LYS A 338 3.94 6.30 11.26
N PRO A 339 4.15 6.74 10.01
CA PRO A 339 4.49 5.82 8.93
C PRO A 339 5.84 5.12 9.18
N SER A 340 5.97 3.91 8.64
CA SER A 340 7.21 3.12 8.64
C SER A 340 8.05 3.48 7.42
N PHE A 341 9.12 4.23 7.63
CA PHE A 341 10.07 4.64 6.59
C PHE A 341 11.32 3.78 6.58
N VAL A 342 11.96 3.69 5.41
CA VAL A 342 13.26 3.04 5.26
C VAL A 342 14.29 3.80 6.11
N GLN A 343 14.98 3.09 7.02
CA GLN A 343 16.12 3.68 7.74
C GLN A 343 17.37 3.58 6.85
N PRO A 344 18.21 4.62 6.72
CA PRO A 344 19.46 4.54 5.98
C PRO A 344 20.39 3.40 6.45
N GLU A 345 20.33 3.06 7.74
CA GLU A 345 21.08 1.97 8.37
C GLU A 345 20.40 0.59 8.21
N ASN A 346 19.28 0.51 7.48
CA ASN A 346 18.58 -0.75 7.24
C ASN A 346 19.49 -1.78 6.53
N GLU A 347 19.42 -3.04 6.96
CA GLU A 347 20.27 -4.12 6.44
C GLU A 347 20.17 -4.28 4.91
N VAL A 348 18.99 -4.07 4.33
CA VAL A 348 18.80 -4.15 2.87
C VAL A 348 19.49 -2.99 2.15
N VAL A 349 19.48 -1.78 2.73
CA VAL A 349 20.22 -0.62 2.19
C VAL A 349 21.72 -0.91 2.23
N GLN A 350 22.23 -1.42 3.36
CA GLN A 350 23.65 -1.73 3.52
C GLN A 350 24.10 -2.87 2.59
N ALA A 351 23.27 -3.90 2.41
CA ALA A 351 23.51 -4.97 1.46
C ALA A 351 23.55 -4.46 0.02
N ALA A 352 22.57 -3.63 -0.38
CA ALA A 352 22.55 -3.00 -1.71
C ALA A 352 23.81 -2.18 -1.97
N ARG A 353 24.22 -1.32 -1.02
CA ARG A 353 25.48 -0.56 -1.10
C ARG A 353 26.70 -1.46 -1.24
N SER A 354 26.76 -2.53 -0.45
CA SER A 354 27.88 -3.49 -0.47
C SER A 354 28.00 -4.23 -1.81
N THR A 355 26.89 -4.40 -2.53
CA THR A 355 26.88 -4.94 -3.90
C THR A 355 27.15 -3.89 -4.99
N GLY A 356 27.43 -2.65 -4.59
CA GLY A 356 27.78 -1.56 -5.49
C GLY A 356 26.59 -0.74 -6.01
N ILE A 357 25.41 -0.82 -5.39
CA ILE A 357 24.27 0.05 -5.73
C ILE A 357 24.47 1.43 -5.12
N CYS A 358 24.29 2.47 -5.93
CA CYS A 358 24.35 3.88 -5.50
C CYS A 358 22.95 4.33 -5.01
N PHE A 359 22.90 5.10 -3.92
CA PHE A 359 21.65 5.73 -3.45
C PHE A 359 21.58 7.23 -3.76
N GLY A 360 22.58 7.76 -4.45
CA GLY A 360 22.70 9.16 -4.83
C GLY A 360 23.33 10.07 -3.77
N ASP A 361 23.68 9.54 -2.59
CA ASP A 361 24.30 10.28 -1.50
C ASP A 361 25.81 10.53 -1.67
#